data_AF-A0A6M3IRG4-F1
#
_entry.id   AF-A0A6M3IRG4-F1
#
_cell.length_a   1.000
_cell.length_b   1.000
_cell.length_c   1.000
_cell.angle_alpha   90.00
_cell.angle_beta   90.00
_cell.angle_gamma   90.00
#
_symmetry.space_group_name_H-M   'P 1'
#
loop_
_entity.id
_entity.type
_entity.pdbx_description
1 polymer ?
#
loop_
_entity_poly.entity_id
_entity_poly.type
_entity_poly.pdbx_seq_one_letter_code
_entity_poly.pdbx_strand_id
1 'polypeptide(L)'
;MLDKQKGYETLVNPQIFKGKLDISVESKRWVKYPDIKQDMKDLGSAAKETLNLFANGTFIQAFSAYTAYGDAVRLCSTAHTRPDGGSNQSNADSSGITLTEANLETGMNAIRQQKSGTGKKLMIGPGNLVLMVPEALDKEAVIITGSQKRSNTTDNDLNWYLGKIAVYVNPFIGSDVVDLEGNTGSDTAWFLFAKGVHGLMFVWDQRPIYKAWEHEDTDDFFTKVYFSCKPTWKNWVGLWGSKGDQNAFSG
;
A
#
# COMPACT_ATOMS: atom_id res chain seq x y z
N MET A 1 -13.14 37.31 -8.70
CA MET A 1 -11.90 36.50 -8.85
C MET A 1 -12.22 35.14 -8.25
N LEU A 2 -12.19 34.06 -9.05
CA LEU A 2 -12.41 32.70 -8.55
C LEU A 2 -11.18 32.32 -7.75
N ASP A 3 -11.29 32.39 -6.42
CA ASP A 3 -10.27 31.94 -5.49
C ASP A 3 -10.11 30.43 -5.71
N LYS A 4 -9.04 30.02 -6.41
CA LYS A 4 -8.72 28.61 -6.63
C LYS A 4 -8.56 27.98 -5.25
N GLN A 5 -9.34 26.94 -4.95
CA GLN A 5 -9.24 26.19 -3.71
C GLN A 5 -7.78 25.89 -3.39
N LYS A 6 -7.31 26.36 -2.23
CA LYS A 6 -5.97 26.06 -1.69
C LYS A 6 -5.82 24.54 -1.56
N GLY A 7 -4.92 23.96 -2.35
CA GLY A 7 -4.57 22.55 -2.33
C GLY A 7 -3.06 22.39 -2.34
N TYR A 8 -2.57 21.25 -1.87
CA TYR A 8 -1.15 20.92 -1.93
C TYR A 8 -0.78 20.43 -3.33
N GLU A 9 0.38 20.87 -3.82
CA GLU A 9 1.01 20.36 -5.04
C GLU A 9 2.09 19.35 -4.66
N THR A 10 2.14 18.20 -5.35
CA THR A 10 3.15 17.16 -5.12
C THR A 10 3.96 16.96 -6.39
N LEU A 11 5.29 17.13 -6.29
CA LEU A 11 6.23 16.70 -7.32
C LEU A 11 6.63 15.25 -7.06
N VAL A 12 6.57 14.42 -8.10
CA VAL A 12 6.67 12.97 -7.98
C VAL A 12 7.70 12.45 -8.98
N ASN A 13 8.81 11.90 -8.48
CA ASN A 13 9.84 11.26 -9.31
C ASN A 13 9.52 9.77 -9.49
N PRO A 14 9.52 9.26 -10.73
CA PRO A 14 9.11 7.88 -10.98
C PRO A 14 10.22 6.88 -10.69
N GLN A 15 9.85 5.72 -10.14
CA GLN A 15 10.74 4.57 -9.97
C GLN A 15 10.76 3.77 -11.28
N ILE A 16 11.91 3.22 -11.63
CA ILE A 16 12.14 2.59 -12.93
C ILE A 16 12.67 1.18 -12.72
N PHE A 17 12.08 0.21 -13.40
CA PHE A 17 12.61 -1.13 -13.52
C PHE A 17 13.06 -1.40 -14.95
N LYS A 18 14.25 -1.99 -15.08
CA LYS A 18 14.82 -2.44 -16.36
C LYS A 18 15.36 -3.85 -16.15
N GLY A 19 14.79 -4.82 -16.88
CA GLY A 19 15.30 -6.17 -16.94
C GLY A 19 15.70 -6.53 -18.36
N LYS A 20 16.78 -7.31 -18.51
CA LYS A 20 17.26 -7.80 -19.80
C LYS A 20 17.67 -9.27 -19.63
N LEU A 21 17.31 -10.10 -20.59
CA LEU A 21 17.75 -11.48 -20.73
C LEU A 21 18.47 -11.61 -22.07
N ASP A 22 19.67 -12.18 -22.01
CA ASP A 22 20.58 -12.35 -23.13
C ASP A 22 20.71 -13.86 -23.38
N ILE A 23 20.23 -14.33 -24.53
CA ILE A 23 20.28 -15.74 -24.92
C ILE A 23 21.23 -15.86 -26.10
N SER A 24 22.36 -16.56 -25.89
CA SER A 24 23.34 -16.75 -26.96
C SER A 24 22.84 -17.69 -28.04
N VAL A 25 23.38 -17.57 -29.26
CA VAL A 25 23.06 -18.49 -30.37
C VAL A 25 23.37 -19.93 -30.03
N GLU A 26 24.47 -20.21 -29.33
CA GLU A 26 24.81 -21.55 -28.88
C GLU A 26 23.77 -22.09 -27.90
N SER A 27 23.29 -21.24 -27.00
CA SER A 27 22.21 -21.60 -26.08
C SER A 27 20.93 -21.89 -26.84
N LYS A 28 20.54 -21.08 -27.82
CA LYS A 28 19.38 -21.35 -28.70
C LYS A 28 19.50 -22.68 -29.45
N ARG A 29 20.73 -23.08 -29.80
CA ARG A 29 21.02 -24.31 -30.57
C ARG A 29 21.11 -25.56 -29.69
N TRP A 30 21.70 -25.46 -28.50
CA TRP A 30 22.03 -26.61 -27.64
C TRP A 30 21.16 -26.71 -26.38
N VAL A 31 20.67 -25.59 -25.84
CA VAL A 31 19.73 -25.57 -24.71
C VAL A 31 18.33 -25.89 -25.21
N LYS A 32 17.59 -26.67 -24.42
CA LYS A 32 16.25 -27.06 -24.78
C LYS A 32 15.35 -25.81 -24.73
N TYR A 33 14.55 -25.62 -25.78
CA TYR A 33 13.55 -24.55 -25.89
C TYR A 33 12.63 -24.33 -24.64
N PRO A 34 12.30 -25.35 -23.82
CA PRO A 34 11.59 -25.15 -22.55
C PRO A 34 12.33 -24.30 -21.52
N ASP A 35 13.66 -24.38 -21.43
CA ASP A 35 14.44 -23.68 -20.41
C ASP A 35 14.47 -22.18 -20.71
N ILE A 36 14.70 -21.82 -21.99
CA ILE A 36 14.62 -20.43 -22.48
C ILE A 36 13.24 -19.82 -22.21
N LYS A 37 12.17 -20.60 -22.39
CA LYS A 37 10.80 -20.16 -22.07
C LYS A 37 10.61 -19.92 -20.58
N GLN A 38 11.28 -20.68 -19.73
CA GLN A 38 11.21 -20.50 -18.28
C GLN A 38 11.93 -19.20 -17.88
N ASP A 39 13.13 -18.96 -18.40
CA ASP A 39 13.88 -17.73 -18.14
C ASP A 39 13.10 -16.46 -18.55
N MET A 40 12.40 -16.51 -19.70
CA MET A 40 11.53 -15.42 -20.13
C MET A 40 10.34 -15.19 -19.20
N LYS A 41 9.77 -16.27 -18.64
CA LYS A 41 8.69 -16.17 -17.64
C LYS A 41 9.22 -15.61 -16.33
N ASP A 42 10.40 -16.05 -15.90
CA ASP A 42 11.04 -15.60 -14.66
C ASP A 42 11.35 -14.10 -14.72
N LEU A 43 11.78 -13.59 -15.89
CA LEU A 43 11.91 -12.15 -16.13
C LEU A 43 10.56 -11.40 -15.97
N GLY A 44 9.47 -11.99 -16.45
CA GLY A 44 8.12 -11.45 -16.26
C GLY A 44 7.66 -11.46 -14.80
N SER A 45 7.96 -12.55 -14.08
CA SER A 45 7.69 -12.68 -12.64
C SER A 45 8.47 -11.64 -11.84
N ALA A 46 9.76 -11.47 -12.11
CA ALA A 46 10.60 -10.47 -11.45
C ALA A 46 10.07 -9.04 -11.66
N ALA A 47 9.58 -8.72 -12.86
CA ALA A 47 8.95 -7.42 -13.12
C ALA A 47 7.68 -7.21 -12.29
N LYS A 48 6.84 -8.25 -12.15
CA LYS A 48 5.62 -8.21 -11.32
C LYS A 48 5.95 -8.10 -9.84
N GLU A 49 6.93 -8.85 -9.35
CA GLU A 49 7.40 -8.78 -7.96
C GLU A 49 7.93 -7.40 -7.63
N THR A 50 8.77 -6.82 -8.49
CA THR A 50 9.27 -5.45 -8.32
C THR A 50 8.12 -4.45 -8.26
N LEU A 51 7.09 -4.62 -9.09
CA LEU A 51 5.90 -3.75 -9.06
C LEU A 51 5.15 -3.85 -7.73
N ASN A 52 4.99 -5.07 -7.19
CA ASN A 52 4.39 -5.27 -5.88
C ASN A 52 5.24 -4.63 -4.78
N LEU A 53 6.57 -4.77 -4.83
CA LEU A 53 7.48 -4.16 -3.87
C LEU A 53 7.43 -2.63 -3.93
N PHE A 54 7.40 -2.03 -5.12
CA PHE A 54 7.18 -0.59 -5.24
C PHE A 54 5.87 -0.18 -4.58
N ALA A 55 4.75 -0.79 -4.98
CA ALA A 55 3.42 -0.45 -4.45
C ALA A 55 3.37 -0.54 -2.92
N ASN A 56 3.94 -1.61 -2.36
CA ASN A 56 3.86 -1.89 -0.93
C ASN A 56 4.94 -1.18 -0.10
N GLY A 57 6.01 -0.67 -0.72
CA GLY A 57 6.99 0.19 -0.05
C GLY A 57 6.33 1.41 0.61
N THR A 58 5.24 1.94 0.04
CA THR A 58 4.46 3.02 0.65
C THR A 58 3.82 2.63 1.99
N PHE A 59 3.44 1.36 2.16
CA PHE A 59 2.88 0.86 3.41
C PHE A 59 3.95 0.46 4.42
N ILE A 60 5.03 -0.17 3.95
CA ILE A 60 6.21 -0.49 4.78
C ILE A 60 6.77 0.79 5.40
N GLN A 61 6.83 1.87 4.61
CA GLN A 61 7.33 3.17 5.04
C GLN A 61 6.24 4.10 5.58
N ALA A 62 5.01 3.63 5.80
CA ALA A 62 3.88 4.51 6.14
C ALA A 62 4.12 5.36 7.41
N PHE A 63 4.89 4.82 8.36
CA PHE A 63 5.23 5.47 9.62
C PHE A 63 6.66 6.03 9.67
N SER A 64 7.45 5.87 8.60
CA SER A 64 8.82 6.38 8.49
C SER A 64 8.83 7.81 7.92
N ALA A 65 10.00 8.44 7.77
CA ALA A 65 10.13 9.83 7.31
C ALA A 65 9.79 10.04 5.80
N TYR A 66 9.21 9.04 5.12
CA TYR A 66 8.87 9.12 3.70
C TYR A 66 7.69 10.07 3.46
N THR A 67 7.94 11.16 2.73
CA THR A 67 6.95 12.21 2.46
C THR A 67 6.68 12.29 0.96
N ALA A 68 5.47 11.91 0.54
CA ALA A 68 5.06 11.98 -0.87
C ALA A 68 3.86 12.91 -1.09
N TYR A 69 3.48 13.72 -0.11
CA TYR A 69 2.41 14.69 -0.22
C TYR A 69 2.87 16.07 0.21
N GLY A 70 2.26 17.12 -0.36
CA GLY A 70 2.73 18.50 -0.21
C GLY A 70 2.60 19.10 1.20
N ASP A 71 2.08 18.36 2.19
CA ASP A 71 2.18 18.75 3.60
C ASP A 71 3.56 18.43 4.21
N ALA A 72 4.45 17.75 3.48
CA ALA A 72 5.77 17.30 3.94
C ALA A 72 5.70 16.41 5.18
N VAL A 73 4.57 15.72 5.38
CA VAL A 73 4.36 14.76 6.44
C VAL A 73 4.26 13.36 5.85
N ARG A 74 4.66 12.37 6.64
CA ARG A 74 4.60 10.96 6.26
C ARG A 74 3.17 10.48 6.04
N LEU A 75 2.99 9.30 5.45
CA LEU A 75 1.65 8.80 5.12
C LEU A 75 0.74 8.66 6.34
N CYS A 76 1.24 8.08 7.44
CA CYS A 76 0.54 7.92 8.71
C CYS A 76 1.15 8.83 9.77
N SER A 77 0.45 9.89 10.17
CA SER A 77 0.88 10.89 11.15
C SER A 77 -0.24 11.29 12.11
N THR A 78 0.15 11.77 13.29
CA THR A 78 -0.75 12.39 14.27
C THR A 78 -0.91 13.90 14.06
N ALA A 79 -0.15 14.49 13.13
CA ALA A 79 0.03 15.94 13.01
C ALA A 79 -0.07 16.44 11.55
N HIS A 80 -0.98 15.89 10.75
CA HIS A 80 -1.23 16.41 9.41
C HIS A 80 -1.81 17.83 9.47
N THR A 81 -1.14 18.76 8.80
CA THR A 81 -1.58 20.15 8.69
C THR A 81 -2.66 20.28 7.63
N ARG A 82 -3.68 21.09 7.92
CA ARG A 82 -4.73 21.35 6.94
C ARG A 82 -4.32 22.46 5.97
N PRO A 83 -4.62 22.33 4.67
CA PRO A 83 -4.31 23.36 3.68
C PRO A 83 -5.00 24.71 3.94
N ASP A 84 -6.11 24.71 4.68
CA ASP A 84 -6.87 25.92 5.03
C ASP A 84 -6.38 26.61 6.31
N GLY A 85 -5.32 26.10 6.95
CA GLY A 85 -4.80 26.61 8.22
C GLY A 85 -5.63 26.20 9.44
N GLY A 86 -6.58 25.28 9.29
CA GLY A 86 -7.33 24.70 10.41
C GLY A 86 -6.47 23.78 11.30
N SER A 87 -7.05 23.34 12.42
CA SER A 87 -6.37 22.45 13.37
C SER A 87 -5.82 21.17 12.72
N ASN A 88 -4.66 20.73 13.20
CA ASN A 88 -4.04 19.49 12.77
C ASN A 88 -4.99 18.31 12.98
N GLN A 89 -4.85 17.31 12.11
CA GLN A 89 -5.60 16.07 12.17
C GLN A 89 -4.67 14.86 12.17
N SER A 90 -5.17 13.75 12.70
CA SER A 90 -4.44 12.50 12.76
C SER A 90 -5.07 11.43 11.85
N ASN A 91 -4.21 10.59 11.30
CA ASN A 91 -4.57 9.33 10.67
C ASN A 91 -3.71 8.16 11.18
N ALA A 92 -2.92 8.37 12.22
CA ALA A 92 -2.19 7.33 12.92
C ALA A 92 -2.63 7.24 14.37
N ASP A 93 -2.56 6.04 14.94
CA ASP A 93 -2.64 5.86 16.38
C ASP A 93 -1.33 6.33 17.05
N SER A 94 -1.45 7.07 18.15
CA SER A 94 -0.29 7.58 18.90
C SER A 94 0.32 6.56 19.86
N SER A 95 -0.33 5.42 20.09
CA SER A 95 0.10 4.37 21.02
C SER A 95 0.42 3.04 20.37
N GLY A 96 0.29 2.92 19.05
CA GLY A 96 0.52 1.68 18.32
C GLY A 96 -0.43 0.56 18.75
N ILE A 97 -1.72 0.85 18.95
CA ILE A 97 -2.70 -0.16 19.40
C ILE A 97 -2.71 -1.42 18.53
N THR A 98 -2.71 -2.59 19.16
CA THR A 98 -2.79 -3.90 18.48
C THR A 98 -4.15 -4.12 17.83
N LEU A 99 -4.23 -5.00 16.84
CA LEU A 99 -5.51 -5.37 16.23
C LEU A 99 -6.33 -6.18 17.24
N THR A 100 -7.43 -5.58 17.71
CA THR A 100 -8.47 -6.22 18.52
C THR A 100 -9.81 -5.60 18.12
N GLU A 101 -10.92 -6.22 18.51
CA GLU A 101 -12.26 -5.69 18.23
C GLU A 101 -12.47 -4.25 18.74
N ALA A 102 -12.05 -3.96 19.98
CA ALA A 102 -12.19 -2.62 20.57
C ALA A 102 -11.29 -1.58 19.88
N ASN A 103 -10.09 -2.00 19.50
CA ASN A 103 -9.14 -1.13 18.79
C ASN A 103 -9.57 -0.87 17.35
N LEU A 104 -10.20 -1.85 16.70
CA LEU A 104 -10.80 -1.70 15.38
C LEU A 104 -11.89 -0.63 15.39
N GLU A 105 -12.80 -0.66 16.36
CA GLU A 105 -13.84 0.37 16.52
C GLU A 105 -13.24 1.76 16.77
N THR A 106 -12.15 1.82 17.55
CA THR A 106 -11.40 3.07 17.79
C THR A 106 -10.86 3.64 16.47
N GLY A 107 -10.22 2.82 15.64
CA GLY A 107 -9.71 3.23 14.32
C GLY A 107 -10.83 3.61 13.34
N MET A 108 -11.94 2.86 13.34
CA MET A 108 -13.12 3.18 12.52
C MET A 108 -13.72 4.54 12.85
N ASN A 109 -13.83 4.84 14.15
CA ASN A 109 -14.33 6.13 14.62
C ASN A 109 -13.35 7.26 14.29
N ALA A 110 -12.05 7.03 14.39
CA ALA A 110 -11.02 7.99 13.98
C ALA A 110 -11.15 8.34 12.48
N ILE A 111 -11.25 7.35 11.59
CA ILE A 111 -11.47 7.60 10.14
C ILE A 111 -12.73 8.44 9.90
N ARG A 112 -13.85 8.08 10.55
CA ARG A 112 -15.14 8.77 10.35
C ARG A 112 -15.13 10.22 10.84
N GLN A 113 -14.23 10.55 11.77
CA GLN A 113 -14.06 11.90 12.30
C GLN A 113 -13.13 12.77 11.45
N GLN A 114 -12.40 12.18 10.50
CA GLN A 114 -11.57 12.94 9.57
C GLN A 114 -12.41 13.93 8.78
N LYS A 115 -11.83 15.10 8.56
CA LYS A 115 -12.40 16.19 7.78
C LYS A 115 -11.58 16.40 6.52
N SER A 116 -12.27 16.80 5.46
CA SER A 116 -11.62 17.26 4.22
C SER A 116 -10.67 18.43 4.48
N GLY A 117 -9.81 18.77 3.51
CA GLY A 117 -8.88 19.89 3.59
C GLY A 117 -9.52 21.27 3.81
N THR A 118 -10.83 21.41 3.56
CA THR A 118 -11.65 22.61 3.87
C THR A 118 -12.49 22.45 5.14
N GLY A 119 -12.29 21.38 5.92
CA GLY A 119 -13.00 21.14 7.18
C GLY A 119 -14.39 20.54 7.08
N LYS A 120 -14.84 20.21 5.87
CA LYS A 120 -16.12 19.54 5.66
C LYS A 120 -16.05 18.08 6.11
N LYS A 121 -17.15 17.59 6.69
CA LYS A 121 -17.30 16.18 7.05
C LYS A 121 -17.29 15.32 5.79
N LEU A 122 -16.60 14.19 5.85
CA LEU A 122 -16.54 13.23 4.76
C LEU A 122 -17.69 12.23 4.91
N MET A 123 -18.27 11.82 3.79
CA MET A 123 -19.28 10.76 3.77
C MET A 123 -18.58 9.39 3.75
N ILE A 124 -18.08 8.97 4.91
CA ILE A 124 -17.53 7.63 5.10
C ILE A 124 -18.62 6.76 5.72
N GLY A 125 -19.33 6.03 4.86
CA GLY A 125 -20.40 5.11 5.28
C GLY A 125 -19.85 3.87 6.01
N PRO A 126 -20.69 3.18 6.80
CA PRO A 126 -20.27 2.05 7.62
C PRO A 126 -19.81 0.82 6.82
N GLY A 127 -20.21 0.68 5.55
CA GLY A 127 -19.86 -0.47 4.68
C GLY A 127 -18.70 -0.22 3.70
N ASN A 128 -18.03 0.93 3.80
CA ASN A 128 -16.99 1.32 2.84
C ASN A 128 -15.58 1.10 3.38
N LEU A 129 -15.41 0.34 4.46
CA LEU A 129 -14.11 0.16 5.09
C LEU A 129 -13.43 -1.14 4.63
N VAL A 130 -12.15 -1.03 4.32
CA VAL A 130 -11.26 -2.16 4.04
C VAL A 130 -10.21 -2.21 5.13
N LEU A 131 -10.03 -3.36 5.77
CA LEU A 131 -8.98 -3.64 6.73
C LEU A 131 -7.84 -4.37 6.00
N MET A 132 -6.68 -3.71 5.87
CA MET A 132 -5.46 -4.35 5.36
C MET A 132 -4.60 -4.82 6.52
N VAL A 133 -4.15 -6.06 6.42
CA VAL A 133 -3.31 -6.71 7.43
C VAL A 133 -2.21 -7.54 6.77
N PRO A 134 -1.06 -7.73 7.45
CA PRO A 134 -0.06 -8.72 7.08
C PRO A 134 -0.60 -10.15 7.29
N GLU A 135 0.08 -11.14 6.71
CA GLU A 135 -0.32 -12.56 6.84
C GLU A 135 -0.37 -13.04 8.29
N ALA A 136 0.52 -12.54 9.15
CA ALA A 136 0.54 -12.87 10.58
C ALA A 136 -0.77 -12.51 11.31
N LEU A 137 -1.52 -11.52 10.83
CA LEU A 137 -2.77 -11.05 11.42
C LEU A 137 -4.03 -11.54 10.69
N ASP A 138 -3.88 -12.36 9.63
CA ASP A 138 -5.01 -12.85 8.83
C ASP A 138 -6.08 -13.53 9.69
N LYS A 139 -5.66 -14.51 10.51
CA LYS A 139 -6.57 -15.25 11.39
C LYS A 139 -7.37 -14.31 12.31
N GLU A 140 -6.70 -13.35 12.94
CA GLU A 140 -7.34 -12.42 13.88
C GLU A 140 -8.33 -11.49 13.13
N ALA A 141 -7.93 -10.96 11.98
CA ALA A 141 -8.78 -10.10 11.16
C ALA A 141 -10.04 -10.83 10.66
N VAL A 142 -9.91 -12.08 10.20
CA VAL A 142 -11.03 -12.91 9.75
C VAL A 142 -11.94 -13.28 10.90
N ILE A 143 -11.41 -13.60 12.08
CA ILE A 143 -12.22 -13.89 13.27
C ILE A 143 -13.04 -12.66 13.66
N ILE A 144 -12.43 -11.48 13.73
CA ILE A 144 -13.13 -10.25 14.15
C ILE A 144 -14.24 -9.85 13.16
N THR A 145 -13.98 -9.97 11.86
CA THR A 145 -14.89 -9.44 10.81
C THR A 145 -15.86 -10.48 10.24
N GLY A 146 -15.50 -11.76 10.26
CA GLY A 146 -16.22 -12.84 9.59
C GLY A 146 -17.04 -13.73 10.52
N SER A 147 -16.86 -13.63 11.84
CA SER A 147 -17.65 -14.42 12.79
C SER A 147 -19.12 -13.97 12.81
N GLN A 148 -20.05 -14.91 12.94
CA GLN A 148 -21.48 -14.58 13.07
C GLN A 148 -21.81 -13.88 14.41
N LYS A 149 -21.09 -14.30 15.45
CA LYS A 149 -21.19 -13.77 16.81
C LYS A 149 -19.91 -13.05 17.16
N ARG A 150 -19.99 -12.13 18.10
CA ARG A 150 -18.85 -11.37 18.59
C ARG A 150 -17.70 -12.31 19.00
N SER A 151 -16.51 -12.02 18.50
CA SER A 151 -15.31 -12.81 18.77
C SER A 151 -14.76 -12.51 20.17
N ASN A 152 -14.17 -13.52 20.82
CA ASN A 152 -13.51 -13.38 22.13
C ASN A 152 -14.42 -12.90 23.28
N THR A 153 -15.74 -13.09 23.16
CA THR A 153 -16.71 -12.87 24.26
C THR A 153 -17.45 -14.17 24.57
N THR A 154 -17.78 -14.41 25.84
CA THR A 154 -18.64 -15.53 26.25
C THR A 154 -20.08 -15.31 25.82
N ASP A 155 -20.47 -14.05 25.66
CA ASP A 155 -21.79 -13.64 25.22
C ASP A 155 -21.94 -13.81 23.70
N ASN A 156 -23.07 -14.37 23.29
CA ASN A 156 -23.40 -14.68 21.91
C ASN A 156 -23.97 -13.45 21.16
N ASP A 157 -23.37 -12.29 21.37
CA ASP A 157 -23.82 -11.04 20.78
C ASP A 157 -23.62 -11.04 19.26
N LEU A 158 -24.47 -10.29 18.56
CA LEU A 158 -24.38 -10.16 17.11
C LEU A 158 -23.09 -9.43 16.72
N ASN A 159 -22.35 -9.99 15.76
CA ASN A 159 -21.18 -9.31 15.22
C ASN A 159 -21.62 -8.14 14.33
N TRP A 160 -21.35 -6.91 14.79
CA TRP A 160 -21.65 -5.69 14.03
C TRP A 160 -20.81 -5.54 12.76
N TYR A 161 -19.59 -6.09 12.72
CA TYR A 161 -18.64 -5.92 11.61
C TYR A 161 -18.95 -6.82 10.42
N LEU A 162 -19.75 -7.87 10.62
CA LEU A 162 -20.08 -8.86 9.61
C LEU A 162 -20.68 -8.20 8.36
N GLY A 163 -19.99 -8.36 7.22
CA GLY A 163 -20.40 -7.81 5.93
C GLY A 163 -20.26 -6.29 5.78
N LYS A 164 -19.73 -5.58 6.78
CA LYS A 164 -19.46 -4.13 6.72
C LYS A 164 -18.00 -3.80 6.43
N ILE A 165 -17.08 -4.68 6.82
CA ILE A 165 -15.64 -4.52 6.61
C ILE A 165 -15.15 -5.63 5.70
N ALA A 166 -14.42 -5.25 4.65
CA ALA A 166 -13.71 -6.20 3.82
C ALA A 166 -12.28 -6.37 4.36
N VAL A 167 -11.82 -7.60 4.59
CA VAL A 167 -10.42 -7.87 4.94
C VAL A 167 -9.62 -8.09 3.67
N TYR A 168 -8.46 -7.44 3.60
CA TYR A 168 -7.46 -7.64 2.56
C TYR A 168 -6.13 -8.02 3.18
N VAL A 169 -5.75 -9.28 3.02
CA VAL A 169 -4.44 -9.76 3.47
C VAL A 169 -3.40 -9.40 2.42
N ASN A 170 -2.36 -8.71 2.84
CA ASN A 170 -1.29 -8.27 1.97
C ASN A 170 0.02 -8.99 2.34
N PRO A 171 0.53 -9.89 1.48
CA PRO A 171 1.76 -10.63 1.76
C PRO A 171 3.00 -9.73 1.72
N PHE A 172 2.95 -8.59 1.04
CA PHE A 172 4.12 -7.74 0.79
C PHE A 172 4.38 -6.68 1.88
N ILE A 173 3.74 -6.81 3.04
CA ILE A 173 3.95 -5.90 4.18
C ILE A 173 4.39 -6.63 5.46
N GLY A 174 4.57 -7.96 5.41
CA GLY A 174 5.07 -8.76 6.52
C GLY A 174 6.52 -8.45 6.88
N SER A 175 6.97 -8.89 8.05
CA SER A 175 8.32 -8.67 8.56
C SER A 175 9.40 -9.42 7.77
N ASP A 176 9.01 -10.42 6.98
CA ASP A 176 9.86 -11.18 6.07
C ASP A 176 10.16 -10.44 4.77
N VAL A 177 9.42 -9.36 4.47
CA VAL A 177 9.57 -8.58 3.24
C VAL A 177 10.41 -7.34 3.49
N VAL A 178 11.36 -7.11 2.58
CA VAL A 178 12.19 -5.89 2.54
C VAL A 178 11.85 -5.12 1.27
N ASP A 179 11.59 -3.82 1.41
CA ASP A 179 11.36 -2.96 0.26
C ASP A 179 12.66 -2.70 -0.54
N LEU A 180 12.55 -2.03 -1.67
CA LEU A 180 13.69 -1.75 -2.55
C LEU A 180 14.65 -0.68 -1.98
N GLU A 181 14.30 -0.05 -0.85
CA GLU A 181 15.12 0.92 -0.13
C GLU A 181 15.77 0.31 1.14
N GLY A 182 15.52 -0.97 1.41
CA GLY A 182 16.09 -1.72 2.54
C GLY A 182 15.27 -1.63 3.83
N ASN A 183 14.04 -1.11 3.80
CA ASN A 183 13.15 -1.08 4.96
C ASN A 183 12.39 -2.40 5.08
N THR A 184 12.30 -2.91 6.31
CA THR A 184 11.58 -4.14 6.63
C THR A 184 10.11 -3.84 6.94
N GLY A 185 9.21 -4.72 6.48
CA GLY A 185 7.79 -4.67 6.83
C GLY A 185 7.51 -5.00 8.30
N SER A 186 6.24 -5.20 8.63
CA SER A 186 5.78 -5.41 9.99
C SER A 186 4.63 -6.42 10.04
N ASP A 187 4.75 -7.39 10.92
CA ASP A 187 3.71 -8.38 11.20
C ASP A 187 2.60 -7.86 12.12
N THR A 188 2.77 -6.66 12.70
CA THR A 188 1.84 -6.08 13.66
C THR A 188 1.10 -4.86 13.11
N ALA A 189 1.62 -4.23 12.06
CA ALA A 189 1.03 -3.04 11.48
C ALA A 189 -0.28 -3.38 10.76
N TRP A 190 -1.30 -2.54 10.93
CA TRP A 190 -2.59 -2.71 10.28
C TRP A 190 -3.17 -1.37 9.84
N PHE A 191 -3.93 -1.40 8.75
CA PHE A 191 -4.43 -0.21 8.09
C PHE A 191 -5.91 -0.32 7.77
N LEU A 192 -6.61 0.80 7.86
CA LEU A 192 -8.01 0.95 7.48
C LEU A 192 -8.13 1.94 6.31
N PHE A 193 -8.92 1.58 5.32
CA PHE A 193 -9.19 2.41 4.14
C PHE A 193 -10.67 2.65 3.99
N ALA A 194 -11.05 3.89 3.71
CA ALA A 194 -12.37 4.24 3.22
C ALA A 194 -12.38 4.16 1.69
N LYS A 195 -13.00 3.09 1.16
CA LYS A 195 -13.21 2.87 -0.28
C LYS A 195 -13.87 4.09 -0.92
N GLY A 196 -13.24 4.60 -1.97
CA GLY A 196 -13.73 5.75 -2.75
C GLY A 196 -13.44 7.13 -2.13
N VAL A 197 -12.84 7.18 -0.93
CA VAL A 197 -12.42 8.43 -0.27
C VAL A 197 -10.91 8.52 -0.15
N HIS A 198 -10.21 7.39 0.00
CA HIS A 198 -8.76 7.35 0.18
C HIS A 198 -8.00 8.01 -0.98
N GLY A 199 -6.96 8.79 -0.65
CA GLY A 199 -6.12 9.49 -1.62
C GLY A 199 -4.97 8.69 -2.22
N LEU A 200 -4.84 7.40 -1.92
CA LEU A 200 -3.78 6.56 -2.48
C LEU A 200 -3.87 6.45 -4.00
N MET A 201 -2.73 6.59 -4.66
CA MET A 201 -2.62 6.59 -6.12
C MET A 201 -1.44 5.74 -6.57
N PHE A 202 -1.64 5.05 -7.68
CA PHE A 202 -0.57 4.38 -8.42
C PHE A 202 -0.46 5.05 -9.79
N VAL A 203 0.59 5.86 -9.96
CA VAL A 203 0.80 6.63 -11.20
C VAL A 203 1.75 5.86 -12.10
N TRP A 204 1.36 5.69 -13.36
CA TRP A 204 2.22 5.16 -14.41
C TRP A 204 2.84 6.33 -15.16
N ASP A 205 4.17 6.36 -15.25
CA ASP A 205 4.85 7.15 -16.28
C ASP A 205 4.85 6.33 -17.58
N GLN A 206 5.32 5.07 -17.48
CA GLN A 206 5.29 4.12 -18.58
C GLN A 206 4.86 2.74 -18.10
N ARG A 207 3.78 2.21 -18.71
CA ARG A 207 3.31 0.84 -18.47
C ARG A 207 4.35 -0.19 -18.94
N PRO A 208 4.30 -1.44 -18.43
CA PRO A 208 5.27 -2.47 -18.81
C PRO A 208 5.31 -2.69 -20.32
N ILE A 209 6.48 -2.48 -20.89
CA ILE A 209 6.77 -2.77 -22.28
C ILE A 209 7.72 -3.96 -22.34
N TYR A 210 7.31 -4.95 -23.12
CA TYR A 210 8.10 -6.11 -23.48
C TYR A 210 8.63 -5.91 -24.89
N LYS A 211 9.94 -6.03 -25.07
CA LYS A 211 10.57 -6.00 -26.40
C LYS A 211 11.52 -7.17 -26.53
N ALA A 212 11.50 -7.80 -27.70
CA ALA A 212 12.48 -8.80 -28.05
C ALA A 212 13.05 -8.47 -29.44
N TRP A 213 14.34 -8.72 -29.63
CA TRP A 213 15.03 -8.53 -30.90
C TRP A 213 16.25 -9.44 -30.98
N GLU A 214 16.72 -9.70 -32.19
CA GLU A 214 17.96 -10.42 -32.46
C GLU A 214 19.10 -9.41 -32.69
N HIS A 215 20.31 -9.73 -32.23
CA HIS A 215 21.50 -8.94 -32.50
C HIS A 215 21.88 -9.09 -33.98
N GLU A 216 22.13 -7.99 -34.67
CA GLU A 216 22.44 -8.01 -36.10
C GLU A 216 23.77 -8.72 -36.41
N ASP A 217 24.78 -8.60 -35.53
CA ASP A 217 26.11 -9.16 -35.78
C ASP A 217 26.32 -10.57 -35.20
N THR A 218 25.61 -10.92 -34.12
CA THR A 218 25.87 -12.15 -33.35
C THR A 218 24.70 -13.12 -33.38
N ASP A 219 23.56 -12.75 -33.98
CA ASP A 219 22.30 -13.50 -33.98
C ASP A 219 21.76 -13.85 -32.58
N ASP A 220 22.31 -13.24 -31.51
CA ASP A 220 21.88 -13.46 -30.14
C ASP A 220 20.48 -12.90 -29.91
N PHE A 221 19.68 -13.58 -29.09
CA PHE A 221 18.31 -13.17 -28.81
C PHE A 221 18.23 -12.39 -27.51
N PHE A 222 17.69 -11.17 -27.57
CA PHE A 222 17.48 -10.32 -26.41
C PHE A 222 16.01 -10.19 -26.07
N THR A 223 15.67 -10.30 -24.78
CA THR A 223 14.36 -9.92 -24.26
C THR A 223 14.52 -8.86 -23.17
N LYS A 224 13.71 -7.81 -23.25
CA LYS A 224 13.73 -6.67 -22.33
C LYS A 224 12.35 -6.44 -21.73
N VAL A 225 12.35 -6.12 -20.45
CA VAL A 225 11.19 -5.55 -19.75
C VAL A 225 11.55 -4.17 -19.22
N TYR A 226 10.68 -3.21 -19.48
CA TYR A 226 10.82 -1.85 -18.96
C TYR A 226 9.48 -1.36 -18.44
N PHE A 227 9.47 -0.80 -17.24
CA PHE A 227 8.33 -0.01 -16.75
C PHE A 227 8.81 1.11 -15.85
N SER A 228 7.96 2.13 -15.72
CA SER A 228 8.16 3.20 -14.76
C SER A 228 6.84 3.60 -14.10
N CYS A 229 6.85 3.59 -12.77
CA CYS A 229 5.68 3.87 -11.95
C CYS A 229 6.07 4.61 -10.68
N LYS A 230 5.09 5.21 -10.03
CA LYS A 230 5.24 5.78 -8.70
C LYS A 230 3.97 5.59 -7.88
N PRO A 231 4.05 4.77 -6.82
CA PRO A 231 3.08 4.78 -5.74
C PRO A 231 3.21 6.10 -4.97
N THR A 232 2.09 6.78 -4.77
CA THR A 232 2.01 8.07 -4.09
C THR A 232 0.61 8.27 -3.50
N TRP A 233 0.37 9.40 -2.85
CA TRP A 233 -0.95 9.76 -2.36
C TRP A 233 -1.25 11.24 -2.60
N LYS A 234 -2.48 11.51 -3.04
CA LYS A 234 -3.03 12.85 -3.21
C LYS A 234 -3.54 13.45 -1.90
N ASN A 235 -3.86 12.62 -0.92
CA ASN A 235 -4.20 13.06 0.43
C ASN A 235 -4.09 11.86 1.38
N TRP A 236 -3.93 12.16 2.67
CA TRP A 236 -3.89 11.19 3.76
C TRP A 236 -5.30 10.81 4.28
N VAL A 237 -6.32 11.51 3.78
CA VAL A 237 -7.70 11.41 4.23
C VAL A 237 -8.32 10.10 3.75
N GLY A 238 -9.13 9.44 4.59
CA GLY A 238 -9.72 8.14 4.27
C GLY A 238 -8.76 6.97 4.45
N LEU A 239 -7.59 7.21 5.05
CA LEU A 239 -6.66 6.22 5.56
C LEU A 239 -6.61 6.36 7.08
N TRP A 240 -6.42 5.26 7.80
CA TRP A 240 -5.90 5.29 9.17
C TRP A 240 -5.01 4.06 9.42
N GLY A 241 -3.98 4.20 10.22
CA GLY A 241 -3.06 3.10 10.50
C GLY A 241 -2.58 3.04 11.95
N SER A 242 -2.22 1.83 12.38
CA SER A 242 -1.52 1.59 13.63
C SER A 242 -0.32 0.68 13.40
N LYS A 243 0.78 0.91 14.11
CA LYS A 243 1.97 0.03 14.11
C LYS A 243 1.72 -1.30 14.81
N GLY A 244 0.76 -1.36 15.73
CA GLY A 244 0.45 -2.55 16.52
C GLY A 244 1.56 -3.00 17.47
N ASP A 245 2.58 -2.17 17.72
CA ASP A 245 3.74 -2.47 18.55
C ASP A 245 3.61 -1.96 20.00
N GLN A 246 2.47 -1.37 20.34
CA GLN A 246 2.16 -0.76 21.65
C GLN A 246 3.13 0.36 22.07
N ASN A 247 3.91 0.89 21.12
CA ASN A 247 4.85 1.96 21.40
C ASN A 247 4.25 3.32 21.07
N ALA A 248 4.66 4.32 21.85
CA ALA A 248 4.31 5.70 21.57
C ALA A 248 4.81 6.11 20.18
N PHE A 249 3.89 6.55 19.34
CA PHE A 249 4.15 7.09 18.02
C PHE A 249 3.85 8.59 18.03
N SER A 250 4.90 9.38 17.83
CA SER A 250 4.79 10.83 17.59
C SER A 250 5.47 11.13 16.27
N GLY A 251 4.72 11.68 15.33
CA GLY A 251 5.24 11.86 13.98
C GLY A 251 4.24 12.32 12.96
#